data_AF-A0A657AWQ3-F1
#
_entry.id   AF-A0A657AWQ3-F1
#
_cell.length_a   1.000
_cell.length_b   1.000
_cell.length_c   1.000
_cell.angle_alpha   90.00
_cell.angle_beta   90.00
_cell.angle_gamma   90.00
#
_symmetry.space_group_name_H-M   'P 1'
#
loop_
_entity.id
_entity.type
_entity.pdbx_description
1 polymer ?
#
loop_
_entity_poly.entity_id
_entity_poly.type
_entity_poly.pdbx_seq_one_letter_code
_entity_poly.pdbx_strand_id
1 'polypeptide(L)'
;MSVVNKTALAVAVAAISAGAQAELKALDDSAMGEMTGQAGLTIDLETKYSIGEFMYKDAGSVYLTGISFGSNENVEVGGFFDNVRVKLDIAGDGTDTSSGYADNYLETGFSGVRKAAEFQAIAAATNSNPDEAKFILAQSGSVTVTDAQAAGLVSDNATTTGPMTIGAKKTYGDGDLLIHVSAKDAWEKLGGVENLIADGTIADVTFSDFLGNGYTKGKDFNFSIDAIGIASSAFEAGDSIGDAYNTHTGTGVDSDGDSATTVLISDLSINGYLGPVDIHIENNGNGFGLDVNGDGVKDIDTVGNADSKINWNTYVNVTDLDVYLDIAGVLIEDMKINNVRGDVTDLNGDFAFGFAQSEREIYAVRNTAGLDLASLNPALIGNGDPVAVIEAMGRDGIALNTKFKGDMEIGALKFGDTDQSIGSLYWTDIESDTRWTISAH
;
A
#
# COMPACT_ATOMS: atom_id res chain seq x y z
N MET A 1 59.29 -33.47 -32.16
CA MET A 1 59.57 -33.09 -30.76
C MET A 1 59.61 -31.56 -30.69
N SER A 2 58.44 -30.92 -30.60
CA SER A 2 57.74 -30.59 -29.34
C SER A 2 58.31 -29.38 -28.57
N VAL A 3 59.40 -28.77 -29.03
CA VAL A 3 60.00 -27.59 -28.37
C VAL A 3 59.51 -26.26 -28.98
N VAL A 4 59.33 -26.17 -30.31
CA VAL A 4 58.99 -24.90 -31.00
C VAL A 4 57.57 -24.40 -30.72
N ASN A 5 56.58 -25.29 -30.57
CA ASN A 5 55.21 -24.87 -30.27
C ASN A 5 55.01 -24.44 -28.80
N LYS A 6 55.87 -24.90 -27.87
CA LYS A 6 55.79 -24.51 -26.46
C LYS A 6 56.46 -23.16 -26.20
N THR A 7 57.55 -22.82 -26.92
CA THR A 7 58.17 -21.49 -26.84
C THR A 7 57.36 -20.40 -27.54
N ALA A 8 56.67 -20.70 -28.64
CA ALA A 8 55.79 -19.72 -29.30
C ALA A 8 54.58 -19.34 -28.44
N LEU A 9 53.97 -20.30 -27.74
CA LEU A 9 52.84 -20.05 -26.84
C LEU A 9 53.28 -19.33 -25.55
N ALA A 10 54.47 -19.66 -25.01
CA ALA A 10 55.02 -18.99 -23.83
C ALA A 10 55.37 -17.52 -24.09
N VAL A 11 55.85 -17.18 -25.30
CA VAL A 11 56.10 -15.78 -25.71
C VAL A 11 54.79 -15.03 -25.96
N ALA A 12 53.75 -15.68 -26.50
CA ALA A 12 52.43 -15.07 -26.69
C ALA A 12 51.73 -14.79 -25.34
N VAL A 13 51.83 -15.69 -24.36
CA VAL A 13 51.24 -15.49 -23.02
C VAL A 13 51.99 -14.42 -22.22
N ALA A 14 53.32 -14.34 -22.35
CA ALA A 14 54.12 -13.29 -21.71
C ALA A 14 53.88 -11.89 -22.32
N ALA A 15 53.60 -11.81 -23.63
CA ALA A 15 53.27 -10.55 -24.30
C ALA A 15 51.88 -10.02 -23.93
N ILE A 16 50.92 -10.89 -23.60
CA ILE A 16 49.57 -10.48 -23.17
C ILE A 16 49.58 -10.03 -21.69
N SER A 17 50.45 -10.60 -20.85
CA SER A 17 50.57 -10.19 -19.43
C SER A 17 51.21 -8.82 -19.20
N ALA A 18 51.86 -8.22 -20.20
CA ALA A 18 52.43 -6.87 -20.08
C ALA A 18 51.38 -5.75 -20.26
N GLY A 19 50.17 -6.07 -20.74
CA GLY A 19 49.06 -5.13 -20.89
C GLY A 19 48.05 -5.12 -19.75
N ALA A 20 48.12 -6.09 -18.83
CA ALA A 20 47.29 -6.13 -17.63
C ALA A 20 48.03 -5.46 -16.46
N GLN A 21 48.42 -4.20 -16.63
CA GLN A 21 48.61 -3.34 -15.48
C GLN A 21 47.21 -3.04 -14.96
N ALA A 22 46.82 -3.65 -13.84
CA ALA A 22 45.75 -3.09 -13.04
C ALA A 22 46.26 -1.76 -12.50
N GLU A 23 46.15 -0.71 -13.32
CA GLU A 23 46.37 0.66 -12.88
C GLU A 23 45.29 0.94 -11.85
N LEU A 24 45.68 1.01 -10.58
CA LEU A 24 44.83 1.60 -9.55
C LEU A 24 44.64 3.06 -9.93
N LYS A 25 43.57 3.36 -10.66
CA LYS A 25 43.06 4.70 -10.81
C LYS A 25 42.55 5.11 -9.42
N ALA A 26 43.39 5.79 -8.66
CA ALA A 26 42.92 6.51 -7.48
C ALA A 26 41.86 7.48 -7.99
N LEU A 27 40.60 7.22 -7.63
CA LEU A 27 39.51 8.15 -7.85
C LEU A 27 39.88 9.42 -7.06
N ASP A 28 40.17 10.49 -7.79
CA ASP A 28 40.25 11.83 -7.23
C ASP A 28 38.91 12.13 -6.54
N ASP A 29 38.92 12.83 -5.40
CA ASP A 29 37.68 13.22 -4.73
C ASP A 29 36.80 14.05 -5.68
N SER A 30 37.38 14.67 -6.70
CA SER A 30 36.66 15.34 -7.79
C SER A 30 35.91 14.38 -8.73
N ALA A 31 36.40 13.15 -8.92
CA ALA A 31 35.72 12.08 -9.67
C ALA A 31 34.72 11.30 -8.79
N MET A 32 34.89 11.31 -7.47
CA MET A 32 33.87 10.84 -6.52
C MET A 32 32.81 11.92 -6.20
N GLY A 33 33.12 13.19 -6.39
CA GLY A 33 32.17 14.31 -6.32
C GLY A 33 31.25 14.37 -7.54
N GLU A 34 31.65 13.77 -8.66
CA GLU A 34 30.79 13.51 -9.82
C GLU A 34 29.91 12.26 -9.65
N MET A 35 30.12 11.44 -8.60
CA MET A 35 29.11 10.50 -8.12
C MET A 35 28.07 11.27 -7.28
N THR A 36 27.47 12.31 -7.86
CA THR A 36 26.20 12.83 -7.35
C THR A 36 25.20 11.69 -7.51
N GLY A 37 24.68 11.20 -6.39
CA GLY A 37 23.99 9.93 -6.25
C GLY A 37 22.92 9.69 -7.32
N GLN A 38 22.79 8.44 -7.76
CA GLN A 38 21.60 8.01 -8.47
C GLN A 38 20.37 8.42 -7.62
N ALA A 39 19.45 9.15 -8.24
CA ALA A 39 18.29 9.80 -7.63
C ALA A 39 17.29 8.77 -7.07
N GLY A 40 17.59 8.27 -5.88
CA GLY A 40 16.77 7.31 -5.14
C GLY A 40 17.14 5.84 -5.37
N LEU A 41 16.55 4.98 -4.54
CA LEU A 41 16.68 3.52 -4.60
C LEU A 41 15.42 2.92 -5.21
N THR A 42 15.57 2.11 -6.27
CA THR A 42 14.47 1.32 -6.85
C THR A 42 14.62 -0.15 -6.47
N ILE A 43 13.53 -0.75 -5.98
CA ILE A 43 13.46 -2.15 -5.58
C ILE A 43 12.30 -2.79 -6.34
N ASP A 44 12.59 -3.85 -7.10
CA ASP A 44 11.55 -4.70 -7.68
C ASP A 44 11.26 -5.84 -6.69
N LEU A 45 9.99 -6.05 -6.36
CA LEU A 45 9.53 -7.02 -5.37
C LEU A 45 8.65 -8.08 -6.04
N GLU A 46 8.96 -9.33 -5.72
CA GLU A 46 8.15 -10.51 -5.96
C GLU A 46 8.18 -11.33 -4.68
N THR A 47 7.01 -11.63 -4.10
CA THR A 47 6.95 -12.26 -2.78
C THR A 47 5.76 -13.21 -2.63
N LYS A 48 5.98 -14.25 -1.83
CA LYS A 48 4.98 -15.19 -1.36
C LYS A 48 5.44 -15.69 0.00
N TYR A 49 4.56 -15.69 0.99
CA TYR A 49 4.89 -16.23 2.30
C TYR A 49 3.71 -16.95 2.93
N SER A 50 4.02 -17.89 3.80
CA SER A 50 3.06 -18.61 4.65
C SER A 50 3.60 -18.66 6.06
N ILE A 51 2.78 -18.29 7.04
CA ILE A 51 3.09 -18.36 8.47
C ILE A 51 2.14 -19.41 9.06
N GLY A 52 2.71 -20.46 9.65
CA GLY A 52 1.91 -21.55 10.23
C GLY A 52 1.02 -21.07 11.39
N GLU A 53 1.60 -20.30 12.32
CA GLU A 53 0.88 -19.77 13.48
C GLU A 53 1.51 -18.47 13.97
N PHE A 54 0.66 -17.51 14.35
CA PHE A 54 1.00 -16.39 15.21
C PHE A 54 0.21 -16.51 16.52
N MET A 55 0.89 -16.45 17.67
CA MET A 55 0.26 -16.45 19.00
C MET A 55 0.79 -15.29 19.84
N TYR A 56 -0.15 -14.58 20.48
CA TYR A 56 0.15 -13.72 21.61
C TYR A 56 -0.38 -14.36 22.90
N LYS A 57 0.46 -14.43 23.93
CA LYS A 57 0.14 -15.08 25.22
C LYS A 57 0.33 -14.13 26.41
N ASP A 58 -0.69 -14.08 27.25
CA ASP A 58 -0.73 -13.42 28.57
C ASP A 58 -1.55 -14.30 29.55
N ALA A 59 -2.61 -13.78 30.19
CA ALA A 59 -3.53 -14.56 31.03
C ALA A 59 -4.46 -15.51 30.23
N GLY A 60 -4.36 -15.45 28.90
CA GLY A 60 -4.94 -16.31 27.88
C GLY A 60 -4.13 -16.11 26.60
N SER A 61 -4.59 -16.67 25.49
CA SER A 61 -3.90 -16.53 24.21
C SER A 61 -4.86 -16.04 23.12
N VAL A 62 -4.33 -15.26 22.17
CA VAL A 62 -4.96 -15.01 20.87
C VAL A 62 -4.07 -15.70 19.84
N TYR A 63 -4.67 -16.47 18.94
CA TYR A 63 -3.94 -17.18 17.89
C TYR A 63 -4.53 -16.90 16.51
N LEU A 64 -3.66 -16.89 15.50
CA LEU A 64 -3.98 -16.87 14.09
C LEU A 64 -3.22 -18.03 13.44
N THR A 65 -3.90 -18.89 12.69
CA THR A 65 -3.29 -20.04 12.01
C THR A 65 -3.41 -19.95 10.49
N GLY A 66 -2.43 -20.51 9.78
CA GLY A 66 -2.49 -20.62 8.32
C GLY A 66 -2.53 -19.29 7.60
N ILE A 67 -1.73 -18.31 8.05
CA ILE A 67 -1.66 -17.01 7.38
C ILE A 67 -0.89 -17.19 6.08
N SER A 68 -1.47 -16.81 4.95
CA SER A 68 -0.82 -16.88 3.65
C SER A 68 -0.96 -15.58 2.86
N PHE A 69 0.04 -15.29 2.02
CA PHE A 69 0.05 -14.16 1.11
C PHE A 69 0.72 -14.55 -0.20
N GLY A 70 0.09 -14.22 -1.33
CA GLY A 70 0.55 -14.55 -2.67
C GLY A 70 -0.23 -13.81 -3.75
N SER A 71 -0.27 -14.36 -4.97
CA SER A 71 -1.08 -13.83 -6.06
C SER A 71 -2.58 -14.06 -5.83
N ASN A 72 -3.42 -13.31 -6.54
CA ASN A 72 -4.87 -13.48 -6.52
C ASN A 72 -5.26 -14.87 -7.03
N GLU A 73 -5.95 -15.65 -6.19
CA GLU A 73 -6.29 -17.05 -6.46
C GLU A 73 -7.31 -17.20 -7.61
N ASN A 74 -8.05 -16.13 -7.94
CA ASN A 74 -8.98 -16.11 -9.08
C ASN A 74 -8.27 -15.81 -10.42
N VAL A 75 -7.00 -15.40 -10.40
CA VAL A 75 -6.19 -15.07 -11.58
C VAL A 75 -5.06 -16.08 -11.78
N GLU A 76 -4.22 -16.26 -10.75
CA GLU A 76 -3.08 -17.19 -10.77
C GLU A 76 -2.98 -17.95 -9.44
N VAL A 77 -3.61 -19.13 -9.40
CA VAL A 77 -3.65 -20.00 -8.22
C VAL A 77 -2.24 -20.31 -7.70
N GLY A 78 -1.96 -19.91 -6.46
CA GLY A 78 -0.66 -20.13 -5.82
C GLY A 78 0.51 -19.36 -6.44
N GLY A 79 0.28 -18.33 -7.26
CA GLY A 79 1.31 -17.44 -7.82
C GLY A 79 2.01 -16.57 -6.76
N PHE A 80 3.00 -15.80 -7.20
CA PHE A 80 3.66 -14.79 -6.36
C PHE A 80 2.91 -13.45 -6.46
N PHE A 81 2.93 -12.67 -5.39
CA PHE A 81 2.61 -11.24 -5.49
C PHE A 81 3.78 -10.54 -6.18
N ASP A 82 3.59 -10.17 -7.43
CA ASP A 82 4.63 -9.66 -8.32
C ASP A 82 4.27 -8.28 -8.91
N ASN A 83 5.03 -7.88 -9.94
CA ASN A 83 4.90 -6.58 -10.61
C ASN A 83 4.99 -5.37 -9.68
N VAL A 84 5.64 -5.50 -8.53
CA VAL A 84 5.75 -4.41 -7.56
C VAL A 84 7.09 -3.71 -7.71
N ARG A 85 7.04 -2.39 -7.85
CA ARG A 85 8.21 -1.52 -7.82
C ARG A 85 8.09 -0.52 -6.69
N VAL A 86 9.08 -0.51 -5.81
CA VAL A 86 9.22 0.44 -4.72
C VAL A 86 10.31 1.44 -5.09
N LYS A 87 9.97 2.73 -5.08
CA LYS A 87 10.91 3.83 -5.23
C LYS A 87 11.07 4.51 -3.88
N LEU A 88 12.30 4.56 -3.36
CA LEU A 88 12.66 5.29 -2.15
C LEU A 88 13.45 6.51 -2.56
N ASP A 89 12.95 7.69 -2.22
CA ASP A 89 13.59 8.94 -2.59
C ASP A 89 13.52 9.96 -1.45
N ILE A 90 14.58 10.75 -1.29
CA ILE A 90 14.64 11.83 -0.31
C ILE A 90 14.54 13.14 -1.08
N ALA A 91 13.50 13.92 -0.80
CA ALA A 91 13.26 15.19 -1.44
C ALA A 91 14.37 16.19 -1.08
N GLY A 92 14.90 16.88 -2.10
CA GLY A 92 15.85 17.98 -1.90
C GLY A 92 15.16 19.32 -1.64
N ASP A 93 15.91 20.41 -1.79
CA ASP A 93 15.42 21.77 -1.55
C ASP A 93 14.62 22.35 -2.73
N GLY A 94 14.46 21.60 -3.82
CA GLY A 94 13.74 21.99 -5.03
C GLY A 94 14.57 22.83 -6.00
N THR A 95 15.85 23.05 -5.73
CA THR A 95 16.71 23.88 -6.59
C THR A 95 17.37 23.11 -7.72
N ASP A 96 17.61 21.81 -7.54
CA ASP A 96 18.13 20.96 -8.62
C ASP A 96 17.00 20.58 -9.58
N THR A 97 17.18 20.91 -10.87
CA THR A 97 16.25 20.60 -11.97
C THR A 97 16.91 19.78 -13.07
N SER A 98 18.07 19.17 -12.81
CA SER A 98 18.89 18.42 -13.77
C SER A 98 18.14 17.26 -14.45
N SER A 99 17.12 16.71 -13.79
CA SER A 99 16.24 15.65 -14.29
C SER A 99 15.02 16.16 -15.09
N GLY A 100 14.92 17.48 -15.31
CA GLY A 100 13.80 18.15 -15.95
C GLY A 100 12.66 18.53 -15.00
N TYR A 101 12.71 18.05 -13.76
CA TYR A 101 11.84 18.41 -12.65
C TYR A 101 12.67 18.79 -11.44
N ALA A 102 12.11 19.58 -10.52
CA ALA A 102 12.73 19.83 -9.22
C ALA A 102 12.96 18.50 -8.48
N ASP A 103 14.07 18.39 -7.76
CA ASP A 103 14.47 17.21 -6.97
C ASP A 103 13.55 16.89 -5.77
N ASN A 104 12.57 17.76 -5.50
CA ASN A 104 11.49 17.53 -4.55
C ASN A 104 10.12 17.28 -5.22
N TYR A 105 10.06 17.15 -6.55
CA TYR A 105 8.82 16.93 -7.30
C TYR A 105 8.66 15.45 -7.70
N LEU A 106 8.01 14.68 -6.82
CA LEU A 106 8.03 13.22 -6.84
C LEU A 106 6.69 12.60 -7.26
N GLU A 107 6.77 11.38 -7.78
CA GLU A 107 5.59 10.57 -8.14
C GLU A 107 4.87 10.07 -6.89
N THR A 108 3.55 10.24 -6.87
CA THR A 108 2.63 9.84 -5.78
C THR A 108 1.31 9.37 -6.38
N GLY A 109 0.60 8.48 -5.68
CA GLY A 109 -0.72 8.00 -6.07
C GLY A 109 -0.73 7.53 -7.52
N PHE A 110 -1.75 7.93 -8.27
CA PHE A 110 -1.90 7.58 -9.69
C PHE A 110 -1.15 8.50 -10.66
N SER A 111 -0.25 9.37 -10.20
CA SER A 111 0.48 10.30 -11.09
C SER A 111 1.32 9.59 -12.16
N GLY A 112 1.76 8.36 -11.89
CA GLY A 112 2.46 7.51 -12.87
C GLY A 112 1.60 7.15 -14.10
N VAL A 113 0.27 7.14 -13.98
CA VAL A 113 -0.66 6.89 -15.11
C VAL A 113 -0.43 7.90 -16.23
N ARG A 114 -0.20 9.18 -15.91
CA ARG A 114 -0.01 10.23 -16.93
C ARG A 114 1.19 9.93 -17.84
N LYS A 115 2.30 9.46 -17.26
CA LYS A 115 3.51 9.11 -18.00
C LYS A 115 3.35 7.82 -18.81
N ALA A 116 2.67 6.83 -18.25
CA ALA A 116 2.38 5.59 -18.97
C ALA A 116 1.38 5.83 -20.13
N ALA A 117 0.41 6.72 -19.93
CA ALA A 117 -0.52 7.17 -20.99
C ALA A 117 0.20 7.97 -22.09
N GLU A 118 1.19 8.80 -21.75
CA GLU A 118 2.05 9.48 -22.75
C GLU A 118 2.75 8.46 -23.66
N PHE A 119 3.38 7.44 -23.06
CA PHE A 119 4.02 6.38 -23.81
C PHE A 119 3.02 5.67 -24.75
N GLN A 120 1.84 5.33 -24.23
CA GLN A 120 0.80 4.68 -25.01
C GLN A 120 0.21 5.57 -26.11
N ALA A 121 0.08 6.89 -25.88
CA ALA A 121 -0.36 7.85 -26.88
C ALA A 121 0.60 7.91 -28.07
N ILE A 122 1.91 7.94 -27.80
CA ILE A 122 2.95 7.92 -28.84
C ILE A 122 2.87 6.63 -29.66
N ALA A 123 2.68 5.48 -29.02
CA ALA A 123 2.50 4.21 -29.70
C ALA A 123 1.20 4.17 -30.53
N ALA A 124 0.06 4.57 -29.94
CA ALA A 124 -1.24 4.59 -30.59
C ALA A 124 -1.26 5.43 -31.89
N ALA A 125 -0.52 6.55 -31.89
CA ALA A 125 -0.39 7.43 -33.05
C ALA A 125 0.25 6.75 -34.27
N THR A 126 1.08 5.71 -34.09
CA THR A 126 1.75 5.03 -35.22
C THR A 126 0.79 4.16 -36.04
N ASN A 127 -0.28 3.63 -35.41
CA ASN A 127 -1.25 2.74 -36.06
C ASN A 127 -2.63 3.38 -36.27
N SER A 128 -2.79 4.70 -36.04
CA SER A 128 -4.10 5.37 -36.11
C SER A 128 -5.15 4.71 -35.21
N ASN A 129 -4.72 4.31 -34.00
CA ASN A 129 -5.60 3.68 -33.03
C ASN A 129 -6.70 4.69 -32.62
N PRO A 130 -7.99 4.29 -32.65
CA PRO A 130 -9.11 5.19 -32.31
C PRO A 130 -9.05 5.74 -30.88
N ASP A 131 -8.31 5.08 -29.98
CA ASP A 131 -8.16 5.50 -28.58
C ASP A 131 -7.00 6.48 -28.34
N GLU A 132 -6.24 6.88 -29.36
CA GLU A 132 -5.14 7.86 -29.25
C GLU A 132 -5.56 9.12 -28.47
N ALA A 133 -6.73 9.69 -28.81
CA ALA A 133 -7.25 10.89 -28.15
C ALA A 133 -7.53 10.68 -26.65
N LYS A 134 -7.91 9.46 -26.24
CA LYS A 134 -8.15 9.11 -24.83
C LYS A 134 -6.84 9.03 -24.06
N PHE A 135 -5.79 8.49 -24.67
CA PHE A 135 -4.45 8.47 -24.07
C PHE A 135 -3.85 9.87 -23.94
N ILE A 136 -4.04 10.74 -24.94
CA ILE A 136 -3.64 12.16 -24.85
C ILE A 136 -4.40 12.86 -23.71
N LEU A 137 -5.70 12.60 -23.55
CA LEU A 137 -6.48 13.16 -22.45
C LEU A 137 -5.94 12.68 -21.09
N ALA A 138 -5.67 11.37 -20.95
CA ALA A 138 -5.10 10.80 -19.73
C ALA A 138 -3.70 11.35 -19.41
N GLN A 139 -2.84 11.52 -20.42
CA GLN A 139 -1.54 12.19 -20.29
C GLN A 139 -1.71 13.62 -19.76
N SER A 140 -2.70 14.36 -20.27
CA SER A 140 -2.98 15.72 -19.80
C SER A 140 -3.54 15.77 -18.37
N GLY A 141 -3.96 14.62 -17.83
CA GLY A 141 -4.43 14.49 -16.46
C GLY A 141 -5.92 14.36 -16.30
N SER A 142 -6.63 13.85 -17.31
CA SER A 142 -8.08 13.71 -17.22
C SER A 142 -8.58 12.41 -17.86
N VAL A 143 -9.68 11.88 -17.34
CA VAL A 143 -10.42 10.76 -17.93
C VAL A 143 -11.90 11.11 -17.91
N THR A 144 -12.62 10.84 -19.00
CA THR A 144 -14.07 11.04 -18.99
C THR A 144 -14.76 9.87 -18.26
N VAL A 145 -15.87 10.15 -17.59
CA VAL A 145 -16.68 9.09 -16.94
C VAL A 145 -17.07 8.01 -17.95
N THR A 146 -17.42 8.38 -19.17
CA THR A 146 -17.78 7.42 -20.23
C THR A 146 -16.62 6.50 -20.61
N ASP A 147 -15.40 7.02 -20.72
CA ASP A 147 -14.23 6.19 -21.02
C ASP A 147 -13.86 5.29 -19.83
N ALA A 148 -14.00 5.79 -18.59
CA ALA A 148 -13.79 4.99 -17.39
C ALA A 148 -14.82 3.85 -17.25
N GLN A 149 -16.10 4.11 -17.59
CA GLN A 149 -17.15 3.10 -17.64
C GLN A 149 -16.86 2.05 -18.71
N ALA A 150 -16.47 2.48 -19.92
CA ALA A 150 -16.09 1.57 -21.00
C ALA A 150 -14.84 0.73 -20.68
N ALA A 151 -13.96 1.25 -19.81
CA ALA A 151 -12.79 0.53 -19.29
C ALA A 151 -13.11 -0.37 -18.09
N GLY A 152 -14.35 -0.38 -17.59
CA GLY A 152 -14.75 -1.14 -16.40
C GLY A 152 -14.13 -0.64 -15.09
N LEU A 153 -13.60 0.59 -15.08
CA LEU A 153 -12.99 1.22 -13.90
C LEU A 153 -14.03 1.75 -12.92
N VAL A 154 -15.20 2.12 -13.45
CA VAL A 154 -16.35 2.59 -12.69
C VAL A 154 -17.63 2.00 -13.25
N SER A 155 -18.67 1.96 -12.45
CA SER A 155 -19.96 1.40 -12.82
C SER A 155 -20.88 2.45 -13.46
N ASP A 156 -21.98 1.98 -14.05
CA ASP A 156 -22.99 2.83 -14.70
C ASP A 156 -23.71 3.77 -13.72
N ASN A 157 -23.63 3.52 -12.41
CA ASN A 157 -24.28 4.32 -11.38
C ASN A 157 -23.38 5.38 -10.74
N ALA A 158 -22.16 5.58 -11.28
CA ALA A 158 -21.28 6.67 -10.85
C ALA A 158 -22.01 8.03 -10.96
N THR A 159 -21.93 8.83 -9.91
CA THR A 159 -22.57 10.15 -9.79
C THR A 159 -21.63 11.30 -10.12
N THR A 160 -20.32 11.06 -10.15
CA THR A 160 -19.31 12.02 -10.59
C THR A 160 -19.64 12.50 -12.02
N THR A 161 -19.55 13.81 -12.25
CA THR A 161 -19.88 14.42 -13.55
C THR A 161 -18.68 15.15 -14.15
N GLY A 162 -18.62 15.18 -15.48
CA GLY A 162 -17.52 15.81 -16.22
C GLY A 162 -16.23 14.98 -16.25
N PRO A 163 -15.13 15.52 -16.79
CA PRO A 163 -13.83 14.87 -16.75
C PRO A 163 -13.32 14.75 -15.31
N MET A 164 -12.87 13.56 -14.94
CA MET A 164 -12.25 13.28 -13.65
C MET A 164 -10.73 13.51 -13.75
N THR A 165 -10.15 14.12 -12.73
CA THR A 165 -8.71 14.46 -12.70
C THR A 165 -7.87 13.24 -12.36
N ILE A 166 -6.78 12.98 -13.08
CA ILE A 166 -5.74 12.04 -12.64
C ILE A 166 -4.76 12.82 -11.77
N GLY A 167 -4.43 12.36 -10.57
CA GLY A 167 -3.46 13.04 -9.70
C GLY A 167 -2.14 13.40 -10.41
N ALA A 168 -1.55 14.53 -10.03
CA ALA A 168 -0.23 14.94 -10.51
C ALA A 168 0.87 14.54 -9.51
N LYS A 169 2.13 14.63 -9.93
CA LYS A 169 3.26 14.58 -9.00
C LYS A 169 3.11 15.70 -7.95
N LYS A 170 3.66 15.49 -6.75
CA LYS A 170 3.59 16.45 -5.64
C LYS A 170 4.98 16.95 -5.27
N THR A 171 5.03 18.15 -4.71
CA THR A 171 6.24 18.74 -4.14
C THR A 171 6.32 18.41 -2.65
N TYR A 172 7.47 17.93 -2.20
CA TYR A 172 7.75 17.57 -0.80
C TYR A 172 8.74 18.55 -0.16
N GLY A 173 8.80 18.53 1.18
CA GLY A 173 9.74 19.35 1.94
C GLY A 173 11.17 18.83 1.82
N ASP A 174 12.15 19.72 2.01
CA ASP A 174 13.56 19.34 2.00
C ASP A 174 13.85 18.32 3.12
N GLY A 175 14.48 17.21 2.75
CA GLY A 175 14.79 16.11 3.64
C GLY A 175 13.62 15.16 3.94
N ASP A 176 12.45 15.35 3.35
CA ASP A 176 11.35 14.38 3.44
C ASP A 176 11.71 13.08 2.72
N LEU A 177 11.35 11.94 3.30
CA LEU A 177 11.47 10.64 2.63
C LEU A 177 10.11 10.25 2.02
N LEU A 178 10.12 9.91 0.74
CA LEU A 178 8.99 9.29 0.06
C LEU A 178 9.33 7.87 -0.34
N ILE A 179 8.47 6.94 0.05
CA ILE A 179 8.45 5.56 -0.46
C ILE A 179 7.19 5.43 -1.31
N HIS A 180 7.38 5.36 -2.63
CA HIS A 180 6.29 5.20 -3.60
C HIS A 180 6.29 3.79 -4.17
N VAL A 181 5.22 3.03 -3.92
CA VAL A 181 4.98 1.72 -4.48
C VAL A 181 4.05 1.83 -5.68
N SER A 182 4.50 1.35 -6.83
CA SER A 182 3.73 1.31 -8.08
C SER A 182 4.00 0.02 -8.85
N ALA A 183 3.38 -0.13 -10.02
CA ALA A 183 3.63 -1.27 -10.90
C ALA A 183 5.04 -1.17 -11.52
N LYS A 184 5.73 -2.31 -11.65
CA LYS A 184 7.00 -2.40 -12.39
C LYS A 184 6.78 -2.21 -13.89
N ASP A 185 5.75 -2.86 -14.42
CA ASP A 185 5.29 -2.82 -15.80
C ASP A 185 3.76 -2.71 -15.84
N ALA A 186 3.25 -1.59 -16.37
CA ALA A 186 1.82 -1.34 -16.50
C ALA A 186 1.12 -2.25 -17.54
N TRP A 187 1.89 -2.92 -18.40
CA TRP A 187 1.39 -3.79 -19.47
C TRP A 187 1.57 -5.27 -19.18
N GLU A 188 2.06 -5.66 -18.00
CA GLU A 188 2.36 -7.06 -17.68
C GLU A 188 1.19 -8.00 -17.93
N LYS A 189 -0.01 -7.67 -17.43
CA LYS A 189 -1.22 -8.49 -17.66
C LYS A 189 -1.70 -8.50 -19.12
N LEU A 190 -1.13 -7.63 -19.97
CA LEU A 190 -1.32 -7.61 -21.43
C LEU A 190 -0.20 -8.36 -22.19
N GLY A 191 0.71 -9.03 -21.47
CA GLY A 191 1.86 -9.74 -22.03
C GLY A 191 3.20 -9.05 -21.79
N GLY A 192 3.21 -7.89 -21.13
CA GLY A 192 4.42 -7.11 -20.81
C GLY A 192 4.86 -6.20 -21.95
N VAL A 193 5.37 -5.01 -21.59
CA VAL A 193 5.74 -3.97 -22.56
C VAL A 193 6.82 -4.43 -23.53
N GLU A 194 7.77 -5.24 -23.06
CA GLU A 194 8.86 -5.75 -23.90
C GLU A 194 8.34 -6.65 -25.02
N ASN A 195 7.41 -7.55 -24.73
CA ASN A 195 6.83 -8.46 -25.72
C ASN A 195 5.91 -7.70 -26.68
N LEU A 196 5.09 -6.78 -26.17
CA LEU A 196 4.21 -5.95 -27.00
C LEU A 196 4.99 -5.09 -28.02
N ILE A 197 6.17 -4.59 -27.64
CA ILE A 197 7.06 -3.88 -28.57
C ILE A 197 7.67 -4.85 -29.58
N ALA A 198 8.17 -6.01 -29.12
CA ALA A 198 8.81 -7.01 -29.97
C ALA A 198 7.85 -7.55 -31.05
N ASP A 199 6.59 -7.75 -30.68
CA ASP A 199 5.53 -8.23 -31.57
C ASP A 199 4.87 -7.11 -32.39
N GLY A 200 5.19 -5.84 -32.10
CA GLY A 200 4.64 -4.67 -32.79
C GLY A 200 3.16 -4.38 -32.47
N THR A 201 2.64 -4.94 -31.38
CA THR A 201 1.22 -4.86 -30.97
C THR A 201 0.95 -3.77 -29.94
N ILE A 202 1.99 -3.14 -29.37
CA ILE A 202 1.84 -2.06 -28.38
C ILE A 202 0.94 -0.91 -28.87
N ALA A 203 0.98 -0.59 -30.16
CA ALA A 203 0.18 0.48 -30.75
C ALA A 203 -1.32 0.14 -30.86
N ASP A 204 -1.67 -1.15 -30.81
CA ASP A 204 -3.04 -1.65 -30.93
C ASP A 204 -3.74 -1.80 -29.56
N VAL A 205 -3.00 -1.66 -28.46
CA VAL A 205 -3.57 -1.71 -27.10
C VAL A 205 -4.64 -0.63 -26.95
N THR A 206 -5.85 -1.05 -26.56
CA THR A 206 -6.98 -0.14 -26.35
C THR A 206 -6.88 0.56 -25.00
N PHE A 207 -7.61 1.66 -24.82
CA PHE A 207 -7.67 2.36 -23.54
C PHE A 207 -8.24 1.48 -22.42
N SER A 208 -9.24 0.65 -22.76
CA SER A 208 -9.87 -0.30 -21.85
C SER A 208 -8.87 -1.38 -21.42
N ASP A 209 -8.09 -1.93 -22.35
CA ASP A 209 -7.06 -2.90 -22.02
C ASP A 209 -5.96 -2.29 -21.17
N PHE A 210 -5.45 -1.12 -21.56
CA PHE A 210 -4.36 -0.46 -20.84
C PHE A 210 -4.72 -0.09 -19.40
N LEU A 211 -5.78 0.68 -19.17
CA LEU A 211 -6.13 1.11 -17.81
C LEU A 211 -6.94 0.06 -17.04
N GLY A 212 -7.89 -0.60 -17.70
CA GLY A 212 -8.82 -1.54 -17.05
C GLY A 212 -8.24 -2.92 -16.79
N ASN A 213 -7.38 -3.44 -17.69
CA ASN A 213 -6.82 -4.78 -17.56
C ASN A 213 -5.30 -4.78 -17.26
N GLY A 214 -4.56 -3.79 -17.73
CA GLY A 214 -3.14 -3.64 -17.46
C GLY A 214 -2.87 -2.93 -16.13
N TYR A 215 -2.93 -1.60 -16.15
CA TYR A 215 -2.44 -0.75 -15.07
C TYR A 215 -3.09 -1.05 -13.71
N THR A 216 -4.43 -1.17 -13.67
CA THR A 216 -5.16 -1.36 -12.41
C THR A 216 -5.14 -2.80 -11.90
N LYS A 217 -4.84 -3.79 -12.75
CA LYS A 217 -4.80 -5.20 -12.35
C LYS A 217 -3.39 -5.78 -12.31
N GLY A 218 -2.37 -4.94 -12.51
CA GLY A 218 -0.97 -5.37 -12.57
C GLY A 218 -0.43 -5.96 -11.26
N LYS A 219 -0.89 -5.48 -10.11
CA LYS A 219 -0.45 -5.98 -8.79
C LYS A 219 -1.61 -6.70 -8.11
N ASP A 220 -1.72 -8.00 -8.31
CA ASP A 220 -2.81 -8.83 -7.81
C ASP A 220 -2.37 -9.67 -6.62
N PHE A 221 -3.17 -9.69 -5.56
CA PHE A 221 -2.83 -10.40 -4.32
C PHE A 221 -3.95 -11.29 -3.82
N ASN A 222 -3.56 -12.32 -3.08
CA ASN A 222 -4.39 -13.04 -2.13
C ASN A 222 -3.77 -12.89 -0.73
N PHE A 223 -4.62 -12.67 0.26
CA PHE A 223 -4.30 -12.82 1.67
C PHE A 223 -5.32 -13.74 2.32
N SER A 224 -4.86 -14.80 2.99
CA SER A 224 -5.74 -15.73 3.67
C SER A 224 -5.32 -16.00 5.11
N ILE A 225 -6.29 -16.33 5.95
CA ILE A 225 -6.10 -16.83 7.31
C ILE A 225 -7.09 -17.98 7.53
N ASP A 226 -6.58 -19.15 7.90
CA ASP A 226 -7.43 -20.34 8.11
C ASP A 226 -8.34 -20.14 9.34
N ALA A 227 -7.79 -19.64 10.45
CA ALA A 227 -8.57 -19.38 11.67
C ALA A 227 -7.96 -18.27 12.54
N ILE A 228 -8.83 -17.52 13.21
CA ILE A 228 -8.52 -16.55 14.25
C ILE A 228 -9.31 -16.94 15.50
N GLY A 229 -8.63 -17.09 16.62
CA GLY A 229 -9.28 -17.53 17.84
C GLY A 229 -8.62 -17.06 19.12
N ILE A 230 -9.28 -17.41 20.22
CA ILE A 230 -8.79 -17.21 21.58
C ILE A 230 -8.65 -18.56 22.27
N ALA A 231 -7.72 -18.64 23.22
CA ALA A 231 -7.50 -19.85 23.98
C ALA A 231 -7.19 -19.55 25.45
N SER A 232 -7.38 -20.58 26.28
CA SER A 232 -7.07 -20.51 27.71
C SER A 232 -5.57 -20.29 27.96
N SER A 233 -5.20 -19.93 29.20
CA SER A 233 -3.80 -19.78 29.61
C SER A 233 -2.95 -21.04 29.47
N ALA A 234 -3.59 -22.22 29.39
CA ALA A 234 -2.92 -23.50 29.22
C ALA A 234 -2.53 -23.80 27.76
N PHE A 235 -3.06 -23.06 26.79
CA PHE A 235 -2.79 -23.26 25.36
C PHE A 235 -1.35 -22.85 25.01
N GLU A 236 -0.61 -23.76 24.41
CA GLU A 236 0.75 -23.54 23.91
C GLU A 236 0.79 -23.51 22.38
N ALA A 237 1.80 -22.86 21.81
CA ALA A 237 1.96 -22.81 20.36
C ALA A 237 2.12 -24.21 19.75
N GLY A 238 1.38 -24.47 18.67
CA GLY A 238 1.27 -25.76 18.02
C GLY A 238 0.26 -26.72 18.65
N ASP A 239 -0.46 -26.32 19.71
CA ASP A 239 -1.62 -27.07 20.18
C ASP A 239 -2.73 -27.09 19.12
N SER A 240 -3.53 -28.16 19.11
CA SER A 240 -4.61 -28.30 18.13
C SER A 240 -5.74 -27.32 18.45
N ILE A 241 -6.24 -26.62 17.43
CA ILE A 241 -7.38 -25.68 17.53
C ILE A 241 -8.73 -26.34 17.27
N GLY A 242 -8.87 -27.62 17.66
CA GLY A 242 -9.99 -28.47 17.26
C GLY A 242 -9.82 -29.06 15.85
N ASP A 243 -10.52 -30.17 15.58
CA ASP A 243 -10.37 -31.02 14.39
C ASP A 243 -11.40 -30.71 13.28
N ALA A 244 -12.33 -29.77 13.50
CA ALA A 244 -13.49 -29.57 12.62
C ALA A 244 -13.95 -28.10 12.43
N TYR A 245 -13.08 -27.11 12.63
CA TYR A 245 -13.46 -25.68 12.60
C TYR A 245 -13.96 -25.17 11.23
N ASN A 246 -13.82 -25.93 10.15
CA ASN A 246 -14.32 -25.59 8.80
C ASN A 246 -15.54 -26.42 8.37
N THR A 247 -16.14 -27.21 9.27
CA THR A 247 -17.25 -28.13 8.92
C THR A 247 -18.65 -27.50 9.04
N HIS A 248 -18.72 -26.23 9.46
CA HIS A 248 -19.96 -25.51 9.74
C HIS A 248 -20.84 -25.33 8.48
N THR A 249 -20.24 -25.20 7.29
CA THR A 249 -20.97 -25.06 6.02
C THR A 249 -21.77 -26.30 5.64
N GLY A 250 -21.35 -27.49 6.11
CA GLY A 250 -22.00 -28.76 5.79
C GLY A 250 -22.96 -29.29 6.86
N THR A 251 -22.78 -28.90 8.14
CA THR A 251 -23.48 -29.55 9.26
C THR A 251 -24.10 -28.59 10.27
N GLY A 252 -23.80 -27.29 10.23
CA GLY A 252 -24.28 -26.32 11.21
C GLY A 252 -23.76 -26.49 12.63
N VAL A 253 -22.78 -27.37 12.80
CA VAL A 253 -22.15 -27.68 14.07
C VAL A 253 -20.66 -27.53 13.87
N ASP A 254 -20.04 -26.57 14.55
CA ASP A 254 -18.62 -26.63 14.82
C ASP A 254 -18.43 -27.43 16.11
N SER A 255 -18.07 -28.71 15.98
CA SER A 255 -17.74 -29.51 17.15
C SER A 255 -16.33 -29.13 17.58
N ASP A 256 -16.22 -28.09 18.41
CA ASP A 256 -14.95 -27.79 19.08
C ASP A 256 -14.65 -28.90 20.08
N GLY A 257 -13.78 -29.83 19.67
CA GLY A 257 -13.30 -30.93 20.50
C GLY A 257 -12.42 -30.44 21.65
N ASP A 258 -11.98 -29.18 21.65
CA ASP A 258 -11.14 -28.59 22.67
C ASP A 258 -11.84 -27.43 23.41
N SER A 259 -12.36 -27.75 24.60
CA SER A 259 -12.96 -26.75 25.51
C SER A 259 -12.01 -25.61 25.94
N ALA A 260 -10.72 -25.69 25.61
CA ALA A 260 -9.73 -24.66 25.91
C ALA A 260 -9.60 -23.59 24.81
N THR A 261 -10.23 -23.77 23.64
CA THR A 261 -10.16 -22.85 22.51
C THR A 261 -11.53 -22.27 22.15
N THR A 262 -11.54 -21.20 21.35
CA THR A 262 -12.72 -20.68 20.69
C THR A 262 -12.28 -20.04 19.39
N VAL A 263 -12.75 -20.58 18.26
CA VAL A 263 -12.57 -19.97 16.94
C VAL A 263 -13.58 -18.82 16.80
N LEU A 264 -13.10 -17.67 16.37
CA LEU A 264 -13.92 -16.45 16.21
C LEU A 264 -14.23 -16.19 14.74
N ILE A 265 -13.25 -16.45 13.87
CA ILE A 265 -13.28 -16.23 12.44
C ILE A 265 -12.53 -17.38 11.77
N SER A 266 -13.07 -17.90 10.68
CA SER A 266 -12.45 -18.95 9.86
C SER A 266 -12.60 -18.64 8.38
N ASP A 267 -11.75 -19.30 7.58
CA ASP A 267 -11.74 -19.23 6.12
C ASP A 267 -11.72 -17.79 5.58
N LEU A 268 -10.96 -16.91 6.23
CA LEU A 268 -10.76 -15.55 5.71
C LEU A 268 -9.89 -15.65 4.46
N SER A 269 -10.42 -15.23 3.32
CA SER A 269 -9.68 -15.12 2.06
C SER A 269 -10.00 -13.79 1.40
N ILE A 270 -8.98 -13.05 0.99
CA ILE A 270 -9.11 -11.73 0.38
C ILE A 270 -8.35 -11.73 -0.93
N ASN A 271 -9.09 -11.66 -2.03
CA ASN A 271 -8.55 -11.49 -3.37
C ASN A 271 -8.74 -10.04 -3.83
N GLY A 272 -7.69 -9.44 -4.37
CA GLY A 272 -7.79 -8.08 -4.85
C GLY A 272 -6.59 -7.62 -5.66
N TYR A 273 -6.57 -6.30 -5.87
CA TYR A 273 -5.50 -5.58 -6.52
C TYR A 273 -4.98 -4.48 -5.61
N LEU A 274 -3.66 -4.32 -5.57
CA LEU A 274 -3.02 -3.22 -4.87
C LEU A 274 -2.81 -2.05 -5.85
N GLY A 275 -3.33 -0.88 -5.50
CA GLY A 275 -3.07 0.36 -6.20
C GLY A 275 -1.69 0.91 -5.86
N PRO A 276 -1.46 2.21 -6.05
CA PRO A 276 -0.29 2.88 -5.52
C PRO A 276 -0.29 2.89 -3.99
N VAL A 277 0.89 2.90 -3.39
CA VAL A 277 1.07 3.13 -1.95
C VAL A 277 2.13 4.19 -1.77
N ASP A 278 1.83 5.22 -1.00
CA ASP A 278 2.78 6.27 -0.65
C ASP A 278 2.99 6.27 0.86
N ILE A 279 4.25 6.12 1.28
CA ILE A 279 4.66 6.38 2.66
C ILE A 279 5.56 7.60 2.61
N HIS A 280 5.07 8.71 3.14
CA HIS A 280 5.78 9.97 3.25
C HIS A 280 6.14 10.20 4.73
N ILE A 281 7.43 10.36 4.99
CA ILE A 281 7.96 10.71 6.30
C ILE A 281 8.43 12.16 6.23
N GLU A 282 7.71 13.02 6.94
CA GLU A 282 8.03 14.44 7.04
C GLU A 282 9.24 14.66 7.95
N ASN A 283 10.17 15.51 7.51
CA ASN A 283 11.32 15.93 8.30
C ASN A 283 11.16 17.38 8.77
N ASN A 284 10.31 17.58 9.77
CA ASN A 284 10.10 18.88 10.40
C ASN A 284 10.83 19.01 11.76
N GLY A 285 11.75 18.08 12.06
CA GLY A 285 12.49 18.02 13.32
C GLY A 285 11.78 17.28 14.45
N ASN A 286 12.39 17.31 15.65
CA ASN A 286 11.96 16.55 16.83
C ASN A 286 11.04 17.35 17.79
N GLY A 287 10.53 18.49 17.33
CA GLY A 287 9.70 19.38 18.14
C GLY A 287 8.31 18.80 18.42
N PHE A 288 7.65 19.40 19.42
CA PHE A 288 6.23 19.25 19.67
C PHE A 288 5.60 20.64 19.70
N GLY A 289 4.28 20.71 19.56
CA GLY A 289 3.58 21.98 19.67
C GLY A 289 2.09 21.87 19.96
N LEU A 290 1.61 22.80 20.78
CA LEU A 290 0.22 23.22 20.79
C LEU A 290 0.13 24.67 20.36
N ASP A 291 -0.74 24.92 19.39
CA ASP A 291 -1.27 26.24 19.09
C ASP A 291 -2.55 26.42 19.91
N VAL A 292 -2.50 27.29 20.94
CA VAL A 292 -3.66 27.49 21.82
C VAL A 292 -4.62 28.56 21.29
N ASN A 293 -4.19 29.35 20.29
CA ASN A 293 -4.93 30.49 19.76
C ASN A 293 -5.45 30.28 18.32
N GLY A 294 -5.06 29.21 17.66
CA GLY A 294 -5.44 28.87 16.28
C GLY A 294 -4.76 29.75 15.23
N ASP A 295 -3.65 30.42 15.55
CA ASP A 295 -2.94 31.32 14.64
C ASP A 295 -1.81 30.65 13.83
N GLY A 296 -1.62 29.34 14.03
CA GLY A 296 -0.59 28.54 13.39
C GLY A 296 0.79 28.65 14.04
N VAL A 297 0.92 29.38 15.16
CA VAL A 297 2.16 29.48 15.95
C VAL A 297 2.06 28.54 17.16
N LYS A 298 3.15 27.82 17.44
CA LYS A 298 3.21 26.98 18.65
C LYS A 298 3.41 27.88 19.85
N ASP A 299 2.40 27.91 20.73
CA ASP A 299 2.43 28.65 21.99
C ASP A 299 3.13 27.83 23.10
N ILE A 300 3.12 26.50 22.98
CA ILE A 300 3.70 25.56 23.95
C ILE A 300 4.48 24.47 23.20
N ASP A 301 5.80 24.45 23.32
CA ASP A 301 6.69 23.53 22.60
C ASP A 301 6.87 22.15 23.25
N THR A 302 6.28 21.92 24.44
CA THR A 302 6.52 20.73 25.26
C THR A 302 5.29 19.82 25.41
N VAL A 303 4.18 20.18 24.77
CA VAL A 303 2.90 19.48 24.82
C VAL A 303 2.33 19.48 23.41
N GLY A 304 1.59 18.44 23.03
CA GLY A 304 0.86 18.41 21.77
C GLY A 304 1.41 17.42 20.75
N ASN A 305 1.17 17.71 19.48
CA ASN A 305 1.51 16.80 18.38
C ASN A 305 2.97 17.02 17.97
N ALA A 306 3.62 15.95 17.52
CA ALA A 306 4.94 16.03 16.92
C ALA A 306 4.92 16.81 15.60
N ASP A 307 6.06 17.45 15.33
CA ASP A 307 6.28 18.24 14.12
C ASP A 307 6.40 17.35 12.88
N SER A 308 7.06 16.21 13.06
CA SER A 308 7.29 15.20 12.02
C SER A 308 6.23 14.12 12.09
N LYS A 309 5.71 13.73 10.92
CA LYS A 309 4.63 12.76 10.78
C LYS A 309 4.95 11.74 9.70
N ILE A 310 4.32 10.58 9.81
CA ILE A 310 4.31 9.57 8.76
C ILE A 310 2.90 9.56 8.15
N ASN A 311 2.81 9.92 6.88
CA ASN A 311 1.60 9.82 6.08
C ASN A 311 1.68 8.56 5.23
N TRP A 312 0.73 7.65 5.40
CA TRP A 312 0.63 6.41 4.65
C TRP A 312 -0.68 6.39 3.88
N ASN A 313 -0.60 6.60 2.58
CA ASN A 313 -1.71 6.51 1.66
C ASN A 313 -1.68 5.19 0.90
N THR A 314 -2.80 4.45 0.89
CA THR A 314 -2.92 3.15 0.21
C THR A 314 -4.20 3.11 -0.60
N TYR A 315 -4.10 2.63 -1.84
CA TYR A 315 -5.25 2.30 -2.67
C TYR A 315 -5.40 0.79 -2.78
N VAL A 316 -6.60 0.26 -2.52
CA VAL A 316 -6.90 -1.18 -2.60
C VAL A 316 -8.23 -1.41 -3.31
N ASN A 317 -8.29 -2.44 -4.14
CA ASN A 317 -9.51 -2.92 -4.75
C ASN A 317 -9.67 -4.39 -4.39
N VAL A 318 -10.48 -4.66 -3.37
CA VAL A 318 -10.88 -6.01 -2.99
C VAL A 318 -12.02 -6.42 -3.91
N THR A 319 -11.76 -7.44 -4.73
CA THR A 319 -12.74 -7.96 -5.68
C THR A 319 -13.59 -9.07 -5.13
N ASP A 320 -13.08 -9.74 -4.10
CA ASP A 320 -13.67 -10.91 -3.50
C ASP A 320 -13.05 -11.11 -2.11
N LEU A 321 -13.90 -11.09 -1.09
CA LEU A 321 -13.56 -11.39 0.29
C LEU A 321 -14.62 -12.33 0.82
N ASP A 322 -14.14 -13.50 1.23
CA ASP A 322 -14.92 -14.53 1.89
C ASP A 322 -14.45 -14.63 3.33
N VAL A 323 -15.40 -14.72 4.26
CA VAL A 323 -15.11 -14.90 5.68
C VAL A 323 -16.28 -15.55 6.40
N TYR A 324 -15.97 -16.49 7.28
CA TYR A 324 -16.92 -17.01 8.24
C TYR A 324 -16.66 -16.40 9.63
N LEU A 325 -17.73 -15.87 10.23
CA LEU A 325 -17.72 -15.35 11.59
C LEU A 325 -18.28 -16.43 12.52
N ASP A 326 -17.44 -17.35 12.98
CA ASP A 326 -17.82 -18.50 13.82
C ASP A 326 -18.63 -18.11 15.04
N ILE A 327 -18.21 -17.02 15.72
CA ILE A 327 -18.87 -16.54 16.93
C ILE A 327 -20.33 -16.11 16.70
N ALA A 328 -20.68 -15.75 15.47
CA ALA A 328 -22.00 -15.28 15.08
C ALA A 328 -22.76 -16.28 14.19
N GLY A 329 -22.08 -17.31 13.66
CA GLY A 329 -22.63 -18.23 12.67
C GLY A 329 -23.01 -17.54 11.36
N VAL A 330 -22.20 -16.57 10.91
CA VAL A 330 -22.48 -15.75 9.72
C VAL A 330 -21.40 -15.99 8.67
N LEU A 331 -21.81 -16.33 7.46
CA LEU A 331 -20.93 -16.42 6.29
C LEU A 331 -21.16 -15.17 5.42
N ILE A 332 -20.06 -14.49 5.12
CA ILE A 332 -20.02 -13.41 4.14
C ILE A 332 -19.26 -13.92 2.93
N GLU A 333 -19.91 -13.85 1.77
CA GLU A 333 -19.31 -14.24 0.48
C GLU A 333 -19.31 -13.07 -0.50
N ASP A 334 -18.30 -13.06 -1.38
CA ASP A 334 -18.15 -12.11 -2.47
C ASP A 334 -18.15 -10.64 -1.97
N MET A 335 -17.56 -10.36 -0.80
CA MET A 335 -17.45 -8.98 -0.34
C MET A 335 -16.47 -8.20 -1.22
N LYS A 336 -16.87 -7.00 -1.63
CA LYS A 336 -16.04 -6.08 -2.41
C LYS A 336 -15.78 -4.81 -1.64
N ILE A 337 -14.57 -4.30 -1.75
CA ILE A 337 -14.18 -2.99 -1.23
C ILE A 337 -13.44 -2.27 -2.36
N ASN A 338 -14.10 -1.30 -2.96
CA ASN A 338 -13.63 -0.62 -4.17
C ASN A 338 -14.15 0.82 -4.17
N ASN A 339 -14.07 1.54 -5.30
CA ASN A 339 -14.69 2.86 -5.42
C ASN A 339 -15.22 3.06 -6.85
N VAL A 340 -16.25 2.27 -7.19
CA VAL A 340 -16.77 2.15 -8.56
C VAL A 340 -18.20 2.68 -8.70
N ARG A 341 -18.89 2.93 -7.59
CA ARG A 341 -20.27 3.44 -7.54
C ARG A 341 -20.26 4.83 -6.91
N GLY A 342 -21.36 5.57 -7.10
CA GLY A 342 -21.46 6.88 -6.46
C GLY A 342 -20.34 7.84 -6.87
N ASP A 343 -19.75 8.52 -5.91
CA ASP A 343 -18.58 9.37 -6.07
C ASP A 343 -17.28 8.57 -6.19
N VAL A 344 -16.79 8.44 -7.42
CA VAL A 344 -15.61 7.64 -7.78
C VAL A 344 -14.28 8.40 -7.60
N THR A 345 -14.32 9.50 -6.85
CA THR A 345 -13.13 10.28 -6.50
C THR A 345 -12.50 9.80 -5.19
N ASP A 346 -11.21 10.07 -5.04
CA ASP A 346 -10.42 9.80 -3.85
C ASP A 346 -10.63 10.90 -2.78
N LEU A 347 -9.91 10.84 -1.66
CA LEU A 347 -9.96 11.82 -0.57
C LEU A 347 -9.47 13.23 -0.98
N ASN A 348 -8.73 13.35 -2.08
CA ASN A 348 -8.25 14.61 -2.64
C ASN A 348 -9.18 15.16 -3.74
N GLY A 349 -10.21 14.40 -4.14
CA GLY A 349 -11.10 14.73 -5.25
C GLY A 349 -10.56 14.35 -6.63
N ASP A 350 -9.46 13.59 -6.70
CA ASP A 350 -8.92 13.02 -7.93
C ASP A 350 -9.60 11.67 -8.23
N PHE A 351 -9.48 11.16 -9.46
CA PHE A 351 -10.03 9.87 -9.85
C PHE A 351 -9.34 8.72 -9.13
N ALA A 352 -10.11 7.85 -8.48
CA ALA A 352 -9.59 6.73 -7.70
C ALA A 352 -9.33 5.44 -8.52
N PHE A 353 -9.64 5.43 -9.83
CA PHE A 353 -9.47 4.26 -10.70
C PHE A 353 -10.17 2.97 -10.23
N GLY A 354 -11.27 3.12 -9.47
CA GLY A 354 -12.01 2.00 -8.90
C GLY A 354 -11.44 1.46 -7.58
N PHE A 355 -10.41 2.09 -7.01
CA PHE A 355 -9.82 1.68 -5.72
C PHE A 355 -10.42 2.45 -4.56
N ALA A 356 -10.68 1.74 -3.45
CA ALA A 356 -10.88 2.39 -2.16
C ALA A 356 -9.55 2.96 -1.66
N GLN A 357 -9.60 4.08 -0.96
CA GLN A 357 -8.43 4.75 -0.41
C GLN A 357 -8.45 4.69 1.11
N SER A 358 -7.30 4.40 1.70
CA SER A 358 -7.04 4.60 3.12
C SER A 358 -5.81 5.49 3.29
N GLU A 359 -5.99 6.61 3.98
CA GLU A 359 -4.91 7.52 4.38
C GLU A 359 -4.73 7.43 5.89
N ARG A 360 -3.51 7.14 6.34
CA ARG A 360 -3.14 7.07 7.75
C ARG A 360 -2.10 8.12 8.08
N GLU A 361 -2.33 8.87 9.13
CA GLU A 361 -1.37 9.81 9.69
C GLU A 361 -0.92 9.27 11.06
N ILE A 362 0.39 9.08 11.21
CA ILE A 362 1.01 8.51 12.40
C ILE A 362 2.00 9.52 12.96
N TYR A 363 1.86 9.87 14.24
CA TYR A 363 2.75 10.82 14.90
C TYR A 363 2.79 10.60 16.41
N ALA A 364 3.89 11.04 17.02
CA ALA A 364 4.00 11.05 18.46
C ALA A 364 3.14 12.19 19.05
N VAL A 365 2.56 11.94 20.21
CA VAL A 365 1.86 12.95 21.02
C VAL A 365 2.49 13.03 22.39
N ARG A 366 2.69 14.25 22.88
CA ARG A 366 3.34 14.53 24.16
C ARG A 366 2.37 15.13 25.15
N ASN A 367 2.25 14.51 26.32
CA ASN A 367 1.40 14.96 27.43
C ASN A 367 -0.08 15.18 27.07
N THR A 368 -0.56 14.62 25.96
CA THR A 368 -1.95 14.77 25.47
C THR A 368 -2.62 13.42 25.17
N ALA A 369 -1.91 12.31 25.39
CA ALA A 369 -2.41 10.98 25.07
C ALA A 369 -3.38 10.41 26.11
N GLY A 370 -3.44 11.02 27.29
CA GLY A 370 -4.28 10.61 28.41
C GLY A 370 -3.96 11.39 29.67
N LEU A 371 -4.81 11.22 30.69
CA LEU A 371 -4.69 11.85 32.00
C LEU A 371 -4.31 10.81 33.07
N ASP A 372 -3.18 11.00 33.73
CA ASP A 372 -2.81 10.35 34.97
C ASP A 372 -3.12 11.26 36.16
N LEU A 373 -4.22 10.96 36.86
CA LEU A 373 -4.59 11.71 38.06
C LEU A 373 -3.79 11.26 39.29
N ALA A 374 -3.16 10.09 39.26
CA ALA A 374 -2.39 9.56 40.39
C ALA A 374 -1.02 10.24 40.52
N SER A 375 -0.44 10.73 39.41
CA SER A 375 0.79 11.52 39.39
C SER A 375 0.59 12.99 39.80
N LEU A 376 -0.66 13.44 39.94
CA LEU A 376 -0.97 14.83 40.23
C LEU A 376 -0.50 15.25 41.64
N ASN A 377 0.39 16.24 41.69
CA ASN A 377 0.68 16.98 42.91
C ASN A 377 -0.33 18.14 43.08
N PRO A 378 -1.22 18.13 44.10
CA PRO A 378 -2.22 19.18 44.31
C PRO A 378 -1.61 20.58 44.51
N ALA A 379 -0.34 20.67 44.93
CA ALA A 379 0.36 21.94 45.08
C ALA A 379 0.62 22.65 43.73
N LEU A 380 0.66 21.89 42.62
CA LEU A 380 0.93 22.43 41.28
C LEU A 380 -0.27 23.23 40.73
N ILE A 381 -1.50 22.81 41.08
CA ILE A 381 -2.75 23.51 40.71
C ILE A 381 -2.82 24.91 41.34
N GLY A 382 -2.29 25.06 42.57
CA GLY A 382 -2.29 26.34 43.29
C GLY A 382 -1.35 27.39 42.72
N ASN A 383 -0.41 27.01 41.84
CA ASN A 383 0.62 27.90 41.28
C ASN A 383 0.18 28.57 39.97
N GLY A 384 -0.95 28.15 39.37
CA GLY A 384 -1.56 28.80 38.20
C GLY A 384 -0.84 28.58 36.87
N ASP A 385 0.12 27.66 36.78
CA ASP A 385 0.83 27.31 35.54
C ASP A 385 0.15 26.10 34.87
N PRO A 386 -0.69 26.30 33.83
CA PRO A 386 -1.42 25.22 33.18
C PRO A 386 -0.50 24.25 32.44
N VAL A 387 0.67 24.69 31.96
CA VAL A 387 1.61 23.82 31.23
C VAL A 387 2.25 22.83 32.19
N ALA A 388 2.76 23.30 33.32
CA ALA A 388 3.33 22.42 34.35
C ALA A 388 2.32 21.40 34.88
N VAL A 389 1.04 21.80 34.98
CA VAL A 389 -0.05 20.89 35.36
C VAL A 389 -0.27 19.82 34.29
N ILE A 390 -0.32 20.18 33.01
CA ILE A 390 -0.47 19.23 31.89
C ILE A 390 0.75 18.31 31.78
N GLU A 391 1.96 18.82 31.91
CA GLU A 391 3.17 17.98 31.89
C GLU A 391 3.24 16.98 33.05
N ALA A 392 2.69 17.33 34.22
CA ALA A 392 2.68 16.44 35.37
C ALA A 392 1.61 15.33 35.27
N MET A 393 0.52 15.58 34.55
CA MET A 393 -0.64 14.68 34.46
C MET A 393 -0.79 14.02 33.08
N GLY A 394 -0.13 14.55 32.06
CA GLY A 394 -0.25 14.11 30.69
C GLY A 394 0.55 12.84 30.47
N ARG A 395 0.01 11.95 29.64
CA ARG A 395 0.76 10.81 29.10
C ARG A 395 1.21 11.10 27.68
N ASP A 396 2.37 10.55 27.35
CA ASP A 396 2.85 10.46 25.98
C ASP A 396 2.19 9.27 25.27
N GLY A 397 2.20 9.31 23.94
CA GLY A 397 1.62 8.25 23.15
C GLY A 397 1.89 8.40 21.67
N ILE A 398 1.17 7.59 20.90
CA ILE A 398 1.19 7.60 19.44
C ILE A 398 -0.24 7.84 18.97
N ALA A 399 -0.43 8.84 18.12
CA ALA A 399 -1.67 9.05 17.40
C ALA A 399 -1.66 8.27 16.09
N LEU A 400 -2.79 7.66 15.79
CA LEU A 400 -3.08 6.93 14.55
C LEU A 400 -4.42 7.44 14.03
N ASN A 401 -4.36 8.38 13.09
CA ASN A 401 -5.54 8.91 12.43
C ASN A 401 -5.70 8.19 11.09
N THR A 402 -6.87 7.62 10.83
CA THR A 402 -7.17 6.93 9.57
C THR A 402 -8.39 7.56 8.94
N LYS A 403 -8.23 8.03 7.70
CA LYS A 403 -9.33 8.36 6.81
C LYS A 403 -9.51 7.23 5.80
N PHE A 404 -10.76 6.92 5.49
CA PHE A 404 -11.12 5.94 4.49
C PHE A 404 -12.19 6.52 3.58
N LYS A 405 -12.06 6.27 2.28
CA LYS A 405 -13.11 6.53 1.29
C LYS A 405 -13.25 5.35 0.34
N GLY A 406 -14.48 4.91 0.10
CA GLY A 406 -14.80 3.91 -0.91
C GLY A 406 -16.21 3.35 -0.74
N ASP A 407 -16.49 2.33 -1.52
CA ASP A 407 -17.70 1.54 -1.50
C ASP A 407 -17.46 0.18 -0.87
N MET A 408 -18.51 -0.40 -0.30
CA MET A 408 -18.54 -1.78 0.16
C MET A 408 -19.76 -2.49 -0.41
N GLU A 409 -19.57 -3.70 -0.91
CA GLU A 409 -20.66 -4.56 -1.38
C GLU A 409 -20.51 -5.93 -0.72
N ILE A 410 -21.61 -6.55 -0.32
CA ILE A 410 -21.66 -7.96 0.07
C ILE A 410 -22.51 -8.67 -0.96
N GLY A 411 -21.94 -9.64 -1.67
CA GLY A 411 -22.66 -10.42 -2.69
C GLY A 411 -23.66 -11.38 -2.07
N ALA A 412 -23.26 -12.09 -1.01
CA ALA A 412 -24.15 -12.94 -0.25
C ALA A 412 -23.86 -12.91 1.26
N LEU A 413 -24.93 -12.88 2.04
CA LEU A 413 -24.89 -12.99 3.49
C LEU A 413 -25.73 -14.20 3.90
N LYS A 414 -25.11 -15.23 4.48
CA LYS A 414 -25.77 -16.48 4.89
C LYS A 414 -25.64 -16.67 6.41
N PHE A 415 -26.61 -17.38 6.99
CA PHE A 415 -26.61 -17.72 8.41
C PHE A 415 -26.65 -19.23 8.61
N GLY A 416 -25.84 -19.72 9.55
CA GLY A 416 -25.82 -21.12 9.97
C GLY A 416 -25.50 -22.07 8.81
N ASP A 417 -26.30 -23.13 8.69
CA ASP A 417 -26.13 -24.28 7.79
C ASP A 417 -27.10 -24.30 6.60
N THR A 418 -27.93 -23.28 6.50
CA THR A 418 -29.01 -23.29 5.51
C THR A 418 -28.50 -23.08 4.09
N ASP A 419 -27.27 -22.57 3.95
CA ASP A 419 -26.63 -22.15 2.70
C ASP A 419 -27.48 -21.14 1.90
N GLN A 420 -28.49 -20.54 2.55
CA GLN A 420 -29.41 -19.58 1.95
C GLN A 420 -28.93 -18.17 2.23
N SER A 421 -28.60 -17.45 1.15
CA SER A 421 -28.31 -16.02 1.23
C SER A 421 -29.58 -15.23 1.50
N ILE A 422 -29.50 -14.25 2.40
CA ILE A 422 -30.57 -13.26 2.63
C ILE A 422 -30.53 -12.09 1.64
N GLY A 423 -29.61 -12.13 0.68
CA GLY A 423 -29.45 -11.14 -0.38
C GLY A 423 -28.09 -10.44 -0.34
N SER A 424 -27.99 -9.40 -1.17
CA SER A 424 -26.81 -8.56 -1.31
C SER A 424 -26.99 -7.21 -0.62
N LEU A 425 -25.93 -6.66 -0.03
CA LEU A 425 -25.93 -5.34 0.60
C LEU A 425 -24.95 -4.43 -0.16
N TYR A 426 -25.32 -3.14 -0.30
CA TYR A 426 -24.50 -2.14 -0.98
C TYR A 426 -24.43 -0.89 -0.11
N TRP A 427 -23.22 -0.44 0.16
CA TRP A 427 -22.91 0.83 0.79
C TRP A 427 -22.03 1.60 -0.16
N THR A 428 -22.55 2.71 -0.68
CA THR A 428 -21.78 3.61 -1.54
C THR A 428 -21.36 4.84 -0.77
N ASP A 429 -20.28 5.49 -1.22
CA ASP A 429 -19.83 6.77 -0.69
C ASP A 429 -19.48 6.71 0.82
N ILE A 430 -18.89 5.59 1.26
CA ILE A 430 -18.46 5.45 2.66
C ILE A 430 -17.26 6.37 2.87
N GLU A 431 -17.40 7.31 3.79
CA GLU A 431 -16.29 8.07 4.35
C GLU A 431 -16.21 7.82 5.86
N SER A 432 -15.01 7.50 6.33
CA SER A 432 -14.74 7.31 7.76
C SER A 432 -13.51 8.10 8.17
N ASP A 433 -13.60 8.81 9.29
CA ASP A 433 -12.49 9.46 9.99
C ASP A 433 -12.41 8.85 11.39
N THR A 434 -11.36 8.07 11.61
CA THR A 434 -11.10 7.38 12.87
C THR A 434 -9.80 7.89 13.47
N ARG A 435 -9.85 8.38 14.71
CA ARG A 435 -8.69 8.93 15.42
C ARG A 435 -8.43 8.15 16.68
N TRP A 436 -7.29 7.48 16.72
CA TRP A 436 -6.86 6.72 17.88
C TRP A 436 -5.63 7.36 18.50
N THR A 437 -5.58 7.35 19.83
CA THR A 437 -4.38 7.70 20.57
C THR A 437 -4.06 6.55 21.50
N ILE A 438 -2.88 5.97 21.33
CA ILE A 438 -2.41 4.84 22.10
C ILE A 438 -1.38 5.36 23.10
N SER A 439 -1.63 5.15 24.38
CA SER A 439 -0.70 5.45 25.48
C SER A 439 -0.52 4.24 26.38
N ALA A 440 0.64 4.17 27.04
CA ALA A 440 0.88 3.18 28.07
C ALA A 440 0.05 3.53 29.32
N HIS A 441 -0.45 2.50 30.01
CA HIS A 441 -1.18 2.64 31.28
C HIS A 441 -0.24 2.57 32.48
#